data_AF-A0A076EBV0-F1
#
_entry.id   AF-A0A076EBV0-F1
#
_cell.length_a   1.000
_cell.length_b   1.000
_cell.length_c   1.000
_cell.angle_alpha   90.00
_cell.angle_beta   90.00
_cell.angle_gamma   90.00
#
_symmetry.space_group_name_H-M   'P 1'
#
loop_
_entity.id
_entity.type
_entity.pdbx_description
1 polymer ?
#
loop_
_entity_poly.entity_id
_entity_poly.type
_entity_poly.pdbx_seq_one_letter_code
_entity_poly.pdbx_strand_id
1 'polypeptide(L)'
;MNSFTSALRPGPLGCSLALLLVVATAFPTSAPVREDSNTKASPDKTFTPPGRTIESIRSILETIKELRKEMCDHDVNCMNRKEALAEVNLHLPWLIEEDGCFPPAVNNETCLLRITSGLMEFRMYLEHLQAKFRSDEENTRVSMVLKNIQHLIKTLRPKVKNLNEEATLKPAVAVSLMENLQQKNQWLKTTTIHFILRGLTNFLEFTLRAVDLMECGCPCLRNFMGSASHGQNTPSCPLDT
;
A
#
# COMPACT_ATOMS: atom_id res chain seq x y z
N MET A 1 -65.02 -11.17 29.22
CA MET A 1 -65.96 -12.23 29.65
C MET A 1 -66.13 -13.25 28.51
N ASN A 2 -65.62 -14.47 28.78
CA ASN A 2 -66.04 -15.82 28.37
C ASN A 2 -66.06 -16.19 26.85
N SER A 3 -65.26 -17.16 26.32
CA SER A 3 -65.25 -18.65 26.49
C SER A 3 -66.40 -19.36 25.75
N PHE A 4 -66.34 -20.51 25.04
CA PHE A 4 -65.45 -21.65 24.69
C PHE A 4 -65.97 -22.20 23.30
N THR A 5 -65.33 -23.05 22.47
CA THR A 5 -65.15 -24.52 22.62
C THR A 5 -64.37 -25.15 21.43
N SER A 6 -63.71 -26.29 21.72
CA SER A 6 -62.88 -27.14 20.85
C SER A 6 -63.64 -28.12 19.94
N ALA A 7 -62.96 -28.71 18.94
CA ALA A 7 -63.19 -30.10 18.49
C ALA A 7 -61.95 -30.72 17.79
N LEU A 8 -61.74 -32.03 18.03
CA LEU A 8 -60.62 -32.90 17.62
C LEU A 8 -60.97 -33.82 16.41
N ARG A 9 -59.97 -34.03 15.50
CA ARG A 9 -59.55 -35.28 14.74
C ARG A 9 -60.58 -35.98 13.79
N PRO A 10 -60.24 -36.97 12.89
CA PRO A 10 -59.00 -37.80 12.68
C PRO A 10 -58.56 -38.18 11.21
N GLY A 11 -57.24 -38.49 11.03
CA GLY A 11 -56.59 -39.50 10.13
C GLY A 11 -56.71 -39.44 8.57
N PRO A 12 -56.01 -40.30 7.77
CA PRO A 12 -54.90 -41.24 8.10
C PRO A 12 -53.78 -41.42 7.01
N LEU A 13 -52.76 -42.24 7.36
CA LEU A 13 -51.90 -43.13 6.53
C LEU A 13 -50.82 -42.60 5.55
N GLY A 14 -49.57 -43.02 5.83
CA GLY A 14 -48.70 -43.63 4.82
C GLY A 14 -47.33 -42.97 4.57
N CYS A 15 -46.26 -43.71 4.86
CA CYS A 15 -45.11 -43.99 3.98
C CYS A 15 -43.76 -44.07 4.71
N SER A 16 -43.29 -45.32 4.82
CA SER A 16 -41.97 -45.79 4.39
C SER A 16 -40.72 -45.37 5.18
N LEU A 17 -40.12 -46.39 5.79
CA LEU A 17 -38.75 -46.47 6.28
C LEU A 17 -37.73 -46.15 5.18
N ALA A 18 -36.80 -45.24 5.47
CA ALA A 18 -35.54 -45.13 4.74
C ALA A 18 -34.39 -45.34 5.73
N LEU A 19 -33.76 -46.52 5.64
CA LEU A 19 -32.48 -46.85 6.27
C LEU A 19 -31.37 -46.06 5.55
N LEU A 20 -30.69 -45.15 6.26
CA LEU A 20 -29.42 -44.59 5.81
C LEU A 20 -28.28 -45.29 6.57
N LEU A 21 -27.46 -46.00 5.81
CA LEU A 21 -26.26 -46.70 6.24
C LEU A 21 -25.18 -45.68 6.62
N VAL A 22 -24.70 -45.76 7.86
CA VAL A 22 -23.50 -45.06 8.32
C VAL A 22 -22.28 -45.88 7.89
N VAL A 23 -21.44 -45.33 7.02
CA VAL A 23 -20.11 -45.90 6.74
C VAL A 23 -19.13 -45.29 7.72
N ALA A 24 -18.63 -46.09 8.66
CA ALA A 24 -17.53 -45.72 9.53
C ALA A 24 -16.21 -45.95 8.79
N THR A 25 -15.48 -44.89 8.45
CA THR A 25 -14.07 -44.99 8.05
C THR A 25 -13.22 -44.97 9.32
N ALA A 26 -12.71 -46.13 9.72
CA ALA A 26 -11.74 -46.25 10.79
C ALA A 26 -10.39 -45.64 10.35
N PHE A 27 -9.94 -44.63 11.09
CA PHE A 27 -8.58 -44.07 11.01
C PHE A 27 -7.55 -45.11 11.48
N PRO A 28 -6.43 -45.32 10.77
CA PRO A 28 -5.35 -46.12 11.29
C PRO A 28 -4.55 -45.31 12.33
N THR A 29 -4.50 -45.85 13.55
CA THR A 29 -3.61 -45.44 14.64
C THR A 29 -2.15 -45.59 14.21
N SER A 30 -1.41 -44.49 14.16
CA SER A 30 0.06 -44.51 14.18
C SER A 30 0.54 -44.09 15.58
N ALA A 31 1.48 -44.87 16.12
CA ALA A 31 2.04 -44.75 17.46
C ALA A 31 2.79 -43.41 17.66
N PRO A 32 2.95 -42.91 18.90
CA PRO A 32 3.61 -41.64 19.16
C PRO A 32 5.13 -41.80 19.04
N VAL A 33 5.73 -41.16 18.05
CA VAL A 33 7.17 -40.92 17.99
C VAL A 33 7.48 -39.68 18.82
N ARG A 34 8.30 -39.86 19.85
CA ARG A 34 8.80 -38.83 20.75
C ARG A 34 9.96 -38.13 20.06
N GLU A 35 9.77 -36.88 19.69
CA GLU A 35 10.76 -36.07 18.97
C GLU A 35 11.25 -34.96 19.93
N ASP A 36 12.48 -35.12 20.43
CA ASP A 36 13.11 -34.18 21.34
C ASP A 36 13.51 -32.91 20.57
N SER A 37 12.72 -31.85 20.72
CA SER A 37 12.97 -30.55 20.12
C SER A 37 14.10 -29.82 20.86
N ASN A 38 15.27 -29.69 20.25
CA ASN A 38 16.23 -28.64 20.57
C ASN A 38 17.01 -28.23 19.32
N THR A 39 16.36 -27.45 18.45
CA THR A 39 17.07 -26.60 17.49
C THR A 39 16.46 -25.22 17.58
N LYS A 40 17.22 -24.27 18.11
CA LYS A 40 16.89 -22.84 18.10
C LYS A 40 16.70 -22.41 16.65
N ALA A 41 15.45 -22.28 16.22
CA ALA A 41 15.12 -21.64 14.96
C ALA A 41 15.52 -20.16 15.08
N SER A 42 16.53 -19.78 14.30
CA SER A 42 16.81 -18.39 13.95
C SER A 42 15.53 -17.77 13.35
N PRO A 43 15.16 -16.53 13.70
CA PRO A 43 13.93 -15.93 13.19
C PRO A 43 14.05 -15.77 11.68
N ASP A 44 13.30 -16.61 10.97
CA ASP A 44 13.14 -16.57 9.53
C ASP A 44 12.65 -15.17 9.13
N LYS A 45 13.45 -14.50 8.30
CA LYS A 45 13.13 -13.18 7.75
C LYS A 45 11.81 -13.33 7.01
N THR A 46 10.73 -12.76 7.54
CA THR A 46 9.43 -12.77 6.85
C THR A 46 9.56 -11.99 5.55
N PHE A 47 9.88 -12.69 4.46
CA PHE A 47 9.86 -12.13 3.13
C PHE A 47 8.39 -11.90 2.77
N THR A 48 8.02 -10.63 2.67
CA THR A 48 6.76 -10.27 2.02
C THR A 48 6.81 -10.82 0.59
N PRO A 49 5.75 -11.51 0.10
CA PRO A 49 5.73 -12.00 -1.27
C PRO A 49 5.99 -10.87 -2.26
N PRO A 50 6.80 -11.11 -3.32
CA PRO A 50 6.98 -10.14 -4.41
C PRO A 50 5.60 -9.74 -4.97
N GLY A 51 5.41 -8.46 -5.30
CA GLY A 51 4.14 -7.92 -5.79
C GLY A 51 3.22 -7.26 -4.76
N ARG A 52 3.30 -7.57 -3.46
CA ARG A 52 2.42 -6.94 -2.44
C ARG A 52 2.67 -5.43 -2.30
N THR A 53 3.93 -5.01 -2.41
CA THR A 53 4.32 -3.59 -2.36
C THR A 53 3.74 -2.82 -3.55
N ILE A 54 3.88 -3.39 -4.75
CA ILE A 54 3.42 -2.81 -6.03
C ILE A 54 1.90 -2.64 -6.00
N GLU A 55 1.16 -3.67 -5.58
CA GLU A 55 -0.30 -3.62 -5.46
C GLU A 55 -0.76 -2.56 -4.45
N SER A 56 -0.07 -2.47 -3.30
CA SER A 56 -0.36 -1.45 -2.29
C SER A 56 -0.14 -0.03 -2.83
N ILE A 57 0.95 0.20 -3.58
CA ILE A 57 1.23 1.50 -4.22
C ILE A 57 0.14 1.83 -5.25
N ARG A 58 -0.23 0.87 -6.10
CA ARG A 58 -1.29 1.05 -7.11
C ARG A 58 -2.64 1.39 -6.47
N SER A 59 -3.01 0.71 -5.39
CA SER A 59 -4.22 0.99 -4.62
C SER A 59 -4.24 2.41 -4.05
N ILE A 60 -3.11 2.89 -3.51
CA ILE A 60 -2.97 4.26 -3.03
C ILE A 60 -3.16 5.26 -4.19
N LEU A 61 -2.49 5.03 -5.32
CA LEU A 61 -2.57 5.91 -6.50
C LEU A 61 -4.00 6.08 -6.99
N GLU A 62 -4.76 5.00 -7.14
CA GLU A 62 -6.18 5.07 -7.55
C GLU A 62 -7.04 5.80 -6.51
N THR A 63 -6.80 5.56 -5.21
CA THR A 63 -7.55 6.25 -4.15
C THR A 63 -7.30 7.76 -4.17
N ILE A 64 -6.05 8.20 -4.35
CA ILE A 64 -5.70 9.62 -4.43
C ILE A 64 -6.29 10.27 -5.68
N LYS A 65 -6.30 9.56 -6.80
CA LYS A 65 -6.86 10.04 -8.07
C LYS A 65 -8.36 10.35 -7.93
N GLU A 66 -9.14 9.45 -7.35
CA GLU A 66 -10.57 9.69 -7.11
C GLU A 66 -10.79 10.82 -6.10
N LEU A 67 -10.02 10.86 -5.02
CA LEU A 67 -10.10 11.94 -4.03
C LEU A 67 -9.81 13.32 -4.65
N ARG A 68 -8.77 13.43 -5.47
CA ARG A 68 -8.43 14.70 -6.16
C ARG A 68 -9.49 15.11 -7.16
N LYS A 69 -10.17 14.15 -7.81
CA LYS A 69 -11.26 14.40 -8.74
C LYS A 69 -12.48 14.97 -8.02
N GLU A 70 -12.86 14.40 -6.88
CA GLU A 70 -13.97 14.88 -6.04
C GLU A 70 -13.71 16.28 -5.49
N MET A 71 -12.50 16.53 -4.98
CA MET A 71 -12.10 17.85 -4.50
C MET A 71 -12.21 18.96 -5.56
N CYS A 72 -12.13 18.59 -6.84
CA CYS A 72 -12.20 19.47 -7.98
C CYS A 72 -13.58 19.51 -8.65
N ASP A 73 -14.64 19.00 -8.00
CA ASP A 73 -15.98 18.88 -8.58
C ASP A 73 -15.94 18.21 -9.97
N HIS A 74 -15.05 17.23 -10.12
CA HIS A 74 -14.73 16.50 -11.34
C HIS A 74 -14.04 17.28 -12.49
N ASP A 75 -13.62 18.53 -12.27
CA ASP A 75 -12.74 19.25 -13.20
C ASP A 75 -11.28 18.79 -13.06
N VAL A 76 -10.78 18.02 -14.02
CA VAL A 76 -9.39 17.52 -14.05
C VAL A 76 -8.33 18.63 -14.10
N ASN A 77 -8.71 19.85 -14.47
CA ASN A 77 -7.81 20.99 -14.60
C ASN A 77 -7.81 21.93 -13.39
N CYS A 78 -8.66 21.67 -12.38
CA CYS A 78 -9.02 22.68 -11.37
C CYS A 78 -7.83 23.25 -10.57
N MET A 79 -6.72 22.53 -10.46
CA MET A 79 -5.51 22.96 -9.71
C MET A 79 -4.19 22.76 -10.48
N ASN A 80 -4.23 22.73 -11.82
CA ASN A 80 -3.03 22.60 -12.65
C ASN A 80 -2.24 23.92 -12.84
N ARG A 81 -2.65 25.02 -12.20
CA ARG A 81 -1.96 26.31 -12.32
C ARG A 81 -0.70 26.35 -11.47
N LYS A 82 0.45 26.57 -12.11
CA LYS A 82 1.76 26.71 -11.43
C LYS A 82 1.77 27.85 -10.41
N GLU A 83 1.00 28.90 -10.64
CA GLU A 83 0.85 30.06 -9.76
C GLU A 83 0.36 29.68 -8.35
N ALA A 84 -0.51 28.67 -8.24
CA ALA A 84 -1.08 28.26 -6.95
C ALA A 84 -0.06 27.56 -6.02
N LEU A 85 1.04 27.01 -6.54
CA LEU A 85 2.07 26.37 -5.72
C LEU A 85 2.96 27.41 -5.05
N ALA A 86 3.24 28.53 -5.71
CA ALA A 86 4.09 29.59 -5.16
C ALA A 86 3.43 30.29 -3.95
N GLU A 87 2.09 30.28 -3.86
CA GLU A 87 1.34 30.77 -2.71
C GLU A 87 1.43 29.84 -1.49
N VAL A 88 1.89 28.60 -1.68
CA VAL A 88 1.91 27.57 -0.64
C VAL A 88 3.36 27.14 -0.36
N ASN A 89 3.89 27.51 0.81
CA ASN A 89 5.24 27.16 1.24
C ASN A 89 5.34 25.67 1.67
N LEU A 90 5.35 24.75 0.70
CA LEU A 90 5.44 23.30 0.93
C LEU A 90 6.77 22.73 0.41
N HIS A 91 7.42 21.92 1.26
CA HIS A 91 8.61 21.15 0.90
C HIS A 91 8.23 19.68 0.74
N LEU A 92 7.74 19.30 -0.43
CA LEU A 92 7.28 17.93 -0.68
C LEU A 92 8.45 17.02 -1.08
N PRO A 93 8.49 15.76 -0.61
CA PRO A 93 9.49 14.80 -1.05
C PRO A 93 9.37 14.52 -2.56
N TRP A 94 10.50 14.57 -3.26
CA TRP A 94 10.65 14.07 -4.62
C TRP A 94 11.91 13.20 -4.73
N LEU A 95 11.98 12.39 -5.79
CA LEU A 95 13.16 11.57 -6.13
C LEU A 95 14.02 12.32 -7.16
N ILE A 96 15.34 12.32 -6.97
CA ILE A 96 16.35 12.86 -7.88
C ILE A 96 17.32 11.77 -8.36
N GLU A 97 18.16 12.08 -9.35
CA GLU A 97 19.12 11.12 -9.91
C GLU A 97 20.08 10.56 -8.85
N GLU A 98 20.52 11.41 -7.93
CA GLU A 98 21.44 11.09 -6.84
C GLU A 98 20.84 10.12 -5.80
N ASP A 99 19.51 9.98 -5.77
CA ASP A 99 18.85 9.00 -4.91
C ASP A 99 19.08 7.56 -5.42
N GLY A 100 19.56 7.38 -6.65
CA GLY A 100 19.86 6.07 -7.22
C GLY A 100 18.62 5.25 -7.58
N CYS A 101 17.46 5.90 -7.74
CA CYS A 101 16.22 5.24 -8.14
C CYS A 101 16.03 5.15 -9.66
N PHE A 102 16.90 5.78 -10.44
CA PHE A 102 16.75 5.93 -11.89
C PHE A 102 17.86 5.21 -12.66
N PRO A 103 17.55 4.57 -13.81
CA PRO A 103 18.58 4.06 -14.72
C PRO A 103 19.48 5.18 -15.26
N PRO A 104 20.74 4.88 -15.64
CA PRO A 104 21.41 3.57 -15.57
C PRO A 104 22.06 3.26 -14.20
N ALA A 105 22.15 4.25 -13.30
CA ALA A 105 22.88 4.16 -12.03
C ALA A 105 21.96 3.76 -10.86
N VAL A 106 21.18 2.69 -11.03
CA VAL A 106 20.29 2.22 -9.97
C VAL A 106 21.11 1.69 -8.78
N ASN A 107 20.88 2.26 -7.60
CA ASN A 107 21.44 1.82 -6.34
C ASN A 107 20.29 1.51 -5.38
N ASN A 108 20.03 0.21 -5.18
CA ASN A 108 18.91 -0.26 -4.37
C ASN A 108 18.98 0.23 -2.91
N GLU A 109 20.18 0.40 -2.34
CA GLU A 109 20.33 0.82 -0.95
C GLU A 109 19.96 2.30 -0.77
N THR A 110 20.54 3.19 -1.58
CA THR A 110 20.23 4.63 -1.53
C THR A 110 18.80 4.91 -1.96
N CYS A 111 18.31 4.19 -2.97
CA CYS A 111 16.95 4.37 -3.46
C CYS A 111 15.92 3.94 -2.40
N LEU A 112 16.11 2.78 -1.77
CA LEU A 112 15.19 2.30 -0.76
C LEU A 112 15.23 3.15 0.52
N LEU A 113 16.41 3.65 0.89
CA LEU A 113 16.56 4.65 1.96
C LEU A 113 15.74 5.91 1.64
N ARG A 114 15.90 6.46 0.43
CA ARG A 114 15.17 7.65 0.01
C ARG A 114 13.66 7.41 -0.03
N ILE A 115 13.20 6.33 -0.66
CA ILE A 115 11.78 5.96 -0.73
C ILE A 115 11.19 5.90 0.67
N THR A 116 11.84 5.17 1.58
CA THR A 116 11.34 4.99 2.95
C THR A 116 11.30 6.32 3.71
N SER A 117 12.34 7.17 3.57
CA SER A 117 12.35 8.50 4.19
C SER A 117 11.24 9.41 3.64
N GLY A 118 11.02 9.44 2.33
CA GLY A 118 9.98 10.25 1.71
C GLY A 118 8.56 9.79 2.08
N LEU A 119 8.34 8.47 2.20
CA LEU A 119 7.07 7.95 2.72
C LEU A 119 6.82 8.39 4.17
N MET A 120 7.85 8.43 5.02
CA MET A 120 7.74 8.95 6.38
C MET A 120 7.41 10.45 6.39
N GLU A 121 8.00 11.25 5.50
CA GLU A 121 7.66 12.66 5.30
C GLU A 121 6.19 12.84 4.88
N PHE A 122 5.71 12.07 3.90
CA PHE A 122 4.30 12.09 3.48
C PHE A 122 3.33 11.60 4.55
N ARG A 123 3.71 10.62 5.37
CA ARG A 123 2.89 10.19 6.52
C ARG A 123 2.56 11.38 7.41
N MET A 124 3.53 12.24 7.72
CA MET A 124 3.32 13.40 8.58
C MET A 124 2.40 14.44 7.94
N TYR A 125 2.54 14.68 6.64
CA TYR A 125 1.59 15.52 5.91
C TYR A 125 0.16 14.95 5.97
N LEU A 126 -0.01 13.65 5.72
CA LEU A 126 -1.32 12.99 5.70
C LEU A 126 -1.97 12.93 7.09
N GLU A 127 -1.21 12.70 8.16
CA GLU A 127 -1.70 12.79 9.55
C GLU A 127 -2.30 14.17 9.83
N HIS A 128 -1.69 15.22 9.29
CA HIS A 128 -2.19 16.59 9.42
C HIS A 128 -3.46 16.87 8.61
N LEU A 129 -3.70 16.13 7.53
CA LEU A 129 -4.88 16.32 6.67
C LEU A 129 -6.13 15.58 7.17
N GLN A 130 -6.01 14.73 8.20
CA GLN A 130 -7.16 14.01 8.75
C GLN A 130 -8.22 14.98 9.28
N ALA A 131 -9.49 14.66 9.02
CA ALA A 131 -10.65 15.44 9.44
C ALA A 131 -10.67 16.89 8.89
N LYS A 132 -9.97 17.15 7.77
CA LYS A 132 -9.95 18.46 7.10
C LYS A 132 -10.70 18.52 5.78
N PHE A 133 -11.25 17.39 5.33
CA PHE A 133 -12.01 17.31 4.09
C PHE A 133 -13.49 17.65 4.30
N ARG A 134 -14.21 17.91 3.20
CA ARG A 134 -15.60 18.39 3.24
C ARG A 134 -16.55 17.27 3.66
N SER A 135 -16.25 16.01 3.33
CA SER A 135 -17.09 14.86 3.66
C SER A 135 -16.37 13.79 4.50
N ASP A 136 -17.16 13.01 5.24
CA ASP A 136 -16.67 11.84 5.98
C ASP A 136 -16.10 10.75 5.05
N GLU A 137 -16.60 10.70 3.82
CA GLU A 137 -16.10 9.78 2.79
C GLU A 137 -14.68 10.17 2.35
N GLU A 138 -14.44 11.44 2.05
CA GLU A 138 -13.10 11.96 1.72
C GLU A 138 -12.13 11.71 2.89
N ASN A 139 -12.57 11.99 4.13
CA ASN A 139 -11.78 11.74 5.33
C ASN A 139 -11.46 10.23 5.51
N THR A 140 -12.40 9.35 5.19
CA THR A 140 -12.20 7.89 5.23
C THR A 140 -11.16 7.45 4.21
N ARG A 141 -11.23 7.95 2.98
CA ARG A 141 -10.26 7.64 1.91
C ARG A 141 -8.85 8.11 2.28
N VAL A 142 -8.71 9.29 2.87
CA VAL A 142 -7.42 9.80 3.37
C VAL A 142 -6.88 8.93 4.51
N SER A 143 -7.75 8.46 5.41
CA SER A 143 -7.38 7.50 6.45
C SER A 143 -6.90 6.17 5.87
N MET A 144 -7.53 5.68 4.81
CA MET A 144 -7.08 4.49 4.08
C MET A 144 -5.70 4.70 3.45
N VAL A 145 -5.49 5.83 2.76
CA VAL A 145 -4.19 6.20 2.19
C VAL A 145 -3.11 6.24 3.28
N LEU A 146 -3.38 6.88 4.42
CA LEU A 146 -2.43 6.93 5.53
C LEU A 146 -2.08 5.53 6.05
N LYS A 147 -3.07 4.66 6.27
CA LYS A 147 -2.84 3.28 6.73
C LYS A 147 -1.98 2.49 5.75
N ASN A 148 -2.24 2.65 4.44
CA ASN A 148 -1.46 1.98 3.40
C ASN A 148 -0.01 2.52 3.36
N ILE A 149 0.19 3.83 3.50
CA ILE A 149 1.53 4.43 3.61
C ILE A 149 2.26 3.91 4.86
N GLN A 150 1.59 3.83 6.01
CA GLN A 150 2.16 3.26 7.23
C GLN A 150 2.54 1.78 7.04
N HIS A 151 1.73 1.02 6.33
CA HIS A 151 2.04 -0.37 5.98
C HIS A 151 3.26 -0.47 5.07
N LEU A 152 3.36 0.38 4.03
CA LEU A 152 4.53 0.44 3.15
C LEU A 152 5.80 0.77 3.95
N ILE A 153 5.76 1.78 4.82
CA ILE A 153 6.90 2.12 5.69
C ILE A 153 7.30 0.92 6.56
N LYS A 154 6.35 0.23 7.17
CA LYS A 154 6.61 -0.95 8.01
C LYS A 154 7.24 -2.09 7.21
N THR A 155 6.86 -2.25 5.94
CA THR A 155 7.38 -3.28 5.05
C THR A 155 8.77 -2.94 4.49
N LEU A 156 9.03 -1.68 4.17
CA LEU A 156 10.29 -1.23 3.56
C LEU A 156 11.39 -0.93 4.58
N ARG A 157 11.04 -0.40 5.76
CA ARG A 157 12.02 -0.02 6.79
C ARG A 157 13.00 -1.15 7.17
N PRO A 158 12.58 -2.41 7.40
CA PRO A 158 13.51 -3.49 7.75
C PRO A 158 14.53 -3.83 6.65
N LYS A 159 14.30 -3.38 5.42
CA LYS A 159 15.20 -3.60 4.27
C LYS A 159 16.25 -2.51 4.12
N VAL A 160 16.17 -1.41 4.89
CA VAL A 160 17.10 -0.28 4.83
C VAL A 160 18.12 -0.38 5.96
N LYS A 161 19.40 -0.20 5.64
CA LYS A 161 20.46 -0.04 6.64
C LYS A 161 20.53 1.43 7.05
N ASN A 162 20.75 1.72 8.33
CA ASN A 162 20.98 3.08 8.86
C ASN A 162 19.79 4.06 8.85
N LEU A 163 18.55 3.58 8.84
CA LEU A 163 17.40 4.44 9.19
C LEU A 163 17.29 4.50 10.73
N ASN A 164 17.63 5.64 11.33
CA ASN A 164 17.34 5.88 12.76
C ASN A 164 15.85 5.68 13.02
N GLU A 165 15.50 5.10 14.18
CA GLU A 165 14.11 4.75 14.57
C GLU A 165 13.14 5.94 14.49
N GLU A 166 13.69 7.14 14.64
CA GLU A 166 13.10 8.41 14.28
C GLU A 166 13.99 9.08 13.24
N ALA A 167 13.62 9.03 11.96
CA ALA A 167 14.15 9.98 11.00
C ALA A 167 13.66 11.35 11.47
N THR A 168 14.51 12.06 12.22
CA THR A 168 14.24 13.41 12.68
C THR A 168 13.83 14.24 11.47
N LEU A 169 12.63 14.84 11.55
CA LEU A 169 12.10 15.73 10.52
C LEU A 169 13.21 16.64 10.03
N LYS A 170 13.41 16.70 8.71
CA LYS A 170 14.20 17.80 8.15
C LYS A 170 13.56 19.10 8.65
N PRO A 171 14.33 20.03 9.24
CA PRO A 171 13.78 21.26 9.82
C PRO A 171 12.84 22.01 8.87
N ALA A 172 13.12 21.99 7.56
CA ALA A 172 12.27 22.57 6.53
C ALA A 172 10.86 21.95 6.45
N VAL A 173 10.74 20.63 6.61
CA VAL A 173 9.44 19.92 6.62
C VAL A 173 8.65 20.33 7.86
N ALA A 174 9.28 20.36 9.03
CA ALA A 174 8.64 20.78 10.28
C ALA A 174 8.14 22.24 10.20
N VAL A 175 8.97 23.16 9.70
CA VAL A 175 8.58 24.56 9.48
C VAL A 175 7.42 24.66 8.50
N SER A 176 7.49 23.99 7.35
CA SER A 176 6.40 23.98 6.37
C SER A 176 5.09 23.44 6.95
N LEU A 177 5.17 22.39 7.77
CA LEU A 177 4.01 21.80 8.42
C LEU A 177 3.40 22.77 9.43
N MET A 178 4.23 23.46 10.23
CA MET A 178 3.78 24.45 11.21
C MET A 178 3.14 25.70 10.59
N GLU A 179 3.67 26.19 9.47
CA GLU A 179 3.08 27.32 8.75
C GLU A 179 1.71 26.95 8.13
N ASN A 180 1.59 25.73 7.56
CA ASN A 180 0.33 25.22 7.04
C ASN A 180 -0.70 24.93 8.15
N LEU A 181 -0.26 24.50 9.34
CA LEU A 181 -1.08 24.27 10.52
C LEU A 181 -1.87 25.51 10.97
N GLN A 182 -1.26 26.69 10.85
CA GLN A 182 -1.84 27.97 11.29
C GLN A 182 -2.71 28.65 10.22
N GLN A 183 -2.77 28.08 9.01
CA GLN A 183 -3.43 28.71 7.88
C GLN A 183 -4.96 28.71 8.05
N LYS A 184 -5.58 29.89 8.16
CA LYS A 184 -7.03 30.05 8.34
C LYS A 184 -7.80 30.14 7.01
N ASN A 185 -7.13 30.61 5.95
CA ASN A 185 -7.74 30.81 4.64
C ASN A 185 -8.15 29.46 4.01
N GLN A 186 -9.43 29.32 3.67
CA GLN A 186 -9.99 28.08 3.14
C GLN A 186 -9.45 27.72 1.75
N TRP A 187 -9.22 28.72 0.88
CA TRP A 187 -8.57 28.51 -0.41
C TRP A 187 -7.18 27.92 -0.21
N LEU A 188 -6.35 28.55 0.63
CA LEU A 188 -4.99 28.06 0.89
C LEU A 188 -5.00 26.65 1.51
N LYS A 189 -5.94 26.32 2.38
CA LYS A 189 -6.10 24.93 2.89
C LYS A 189 -6.38 23.93 1.78
N THR A 190 -7.37 24.21 0.91
CA THR A 190 -7.72 23.33 -0.21
C THR A 190 -6.57 23.18 -1.20
N THR A 191 -5.87 24.29 -1.49
CA THR A 191 -4.69 24.31 -2.36
C THR A 191 -3.54 23.50 -1.75
N THR A 192 -3.23 23.66 -0.46
CA THR A 192 -2.23 22.87 0.27
C THR A 192 -2.55 21.37 0.21
N ILE A 193 -3.80 20.96 0.48
CA ILE A 193 -4.23 19.56 0.38
C ILE A 193 -3.99 19.04 -1.05
N HIS A 194 -4.42 19.80 -2.07
CA HIS A 194 -4.25 19.40 -3.46
C HIS A 194 -2.77 19.17 -3.81
N PHE A 195 -1.88 20.08 -3.39
CA PHE A 195 -0.45 19.94 -3.67
C PHE A 195 0.20 18.78 -2.91
N ILE A 196 -0.17 18.53 -1.65
CA ILE A 196 0.30 17.36 -0.91
C ILE A 196 -0.10 16.06 -1.64
N LEU A 197 -1.38 15.94 -2.04
CA LEU A 197 -1.87 14.76 -2.74
C LEU A 197 -1.19 14.58 -4.11
N ARG A 198 -1.01 15.67 -4.87
CA ARG A 198 -0.28 15.64 -6.15
C ARG A 198 1.19 15.25 -5.96
N GLY A 199 1.87 15.80 -4.97
CA GLY A 199 3.24 15.44 -4.65
C GLY A 199 3.37 13.97 -4.28
N LEU A 200 2.43 13.45 -3.50
CA LEU A 200 2.37 12.04 -3.15
C LEU A 200 2.14 11.15 -4.38
N THR A 201 1.23 11.52 -5.28
CA THR A 201 1.03 10.82 -6.56
C THR A 201 2.35 10.73 -7.34
N ASN A 202 3.00 11.87 -7.58
CA ASN A 202 4.26 11.90 -8.34
C ASN A 202 5.34 11.04 -7.68
N PHE A 203 5.49 11.15 -6.36
CA PHE A 203 6.48 10.37 -5.61
C PHE A 203 6.22 8.86 -5.70
N LEU A 204 4.95 8.44 -5.58
CA LEU A 204 4.55 7.04 -5.65
C LEU A 204 4.67 6.46 -7.06
N GLU A 205 4.42 7.22 -8.12
CA GLU A 205 4.63 6.78 -9.50
C GLU A 205 6.10 6.45 -9.78
N PHE A 206 7.03 7.29 -9.31
CA PHE A 206 8.45 6.99 -9.43
C PHE A 206 8.88 5.86 -8.50
N THR A 207 8.30 5.78 -7.30
CA THR A 207 8.54 4.67 -6.37
C THR A 207 8.10 3.33 -6.98
N LEU A 208 6.95 3.29 -7.64
CA LEU A 208 6.43 2.10 -8.32
C LEU A 208 7.44 1.60 -9.36
N ARG A 209 7.92 2.49 -10.24
CA ARG A 209 8.93 2.17 -11.25
C ARG A 209 10.22 1.66 -10.62
N ALA A 210 10.69 2.29 -9.55
CA ALA A 210 11.90 1.87 -8.85
C ALA A 210 11.74 0.48 -8.22
N VAL A 211 10.60 0.22 -7.57
CA VAL A 211 10.29 -1.09 -6.98
C VAL A 211 10.16 -2.16 -8.05
N ASP A 212 9.49 -1.88 -9.16
CA ASP A 212 9.40 -2.79 -10.30
C ASP A 212 10.80 -3.16 -10.84
N LEU A 213 11.68 -2.18 -11.02
CA LEU A 213 13.07 -2.41 -11.44
C LEU A 213 13.87 -3.25 -10.44
N MET A 214 13.64 -3.05 -9.13
CA MET A 214 14.29 -3.82 -8.07
C MET A 214 13.76 -5.26 -7.98
N GLU A 215 12.45 -5.47 -8.20
CA GLU A 215 11.79 -6.78 -8.10
C GLU A 215 12.00 -7.65 -9.36
N CYS A 216 12.01 -7.06 -10.56
CA CYS A 216 12.25 -7.80 -11.79
C CYS A 216 13.69 -8.35 -11.92
N GLY A 217 14.62 -7.89 -11.07
CA GLY A 217 16.04 -8.02 -11.34
C GLY A 217 16.41 -7.30 -12.64
N CYS A 218 17.68 -6.99 -12.86
CA CYS A 218 18.12 -6.47 -14.16
C CYS A 218 18.61 -7.63 -15.05
N PRO A 219 17.82 -8.13 -16.01
CA PRO A 219 18.38 -8.72 -17.24
C PRO A 219 18.62 -7.66 -18.33
N CYS A 220 17.84 -6.57 -18.35
CA CYS A 220 17.72 -5.73 -19.56
C CYS A 220 18.93 -4.83 -19.87
N LEU A 221 19.85 -4.61 -18.92
CA LEU A 221 21.07 -3.81 -19.16
C LEU A 221 22.30 -4.64 -19.53
N ARG A 222 22.25 -5.99 -19.39
CA ARG A 222 23.39 -6.85 -19.77
C ARG A 222 23.48 -7.09 -21.28
N ASN A 223 22.38 -6.90 -22.01
CA ASN A 223 22.34 -7.22 -23.44
C ASN A 223 22.84 -6.10 -24.37
N PHE A 224 23.19 -4.92 -23.85
CA PHE A 224 23.73 -3.82 -24.68
C PHE A 224 25.27 -3.75 -24.74
N MET A 225 25.98 -4.48 -23.88
CA MET A 225 27.44 -4.62 -23.92
C MET A 225 27.84 -6.08 -23.79
N GLY A 226 27.67 -6.87 -24.85
CA GLY A 226 28.24 -8.22 -24.89
C GLY A 226 27.48 -9.24 -25.72
N SER A 227 27.25 -8.97 -27.02
CA SER A 227 26.89 -10.05 -27.94
C SER A 227 28.16 -10.74 -28.45
N ALA A 228 28.70 -11.64 -27.64
CA ALA A 228 29.55 -12.72 -28.12
C ALA A 228 29.38 -13.97 -27.24
N SER A 229 28.76 -14.98 -27.84
CA SER A 229 28.83 -16.41 -27.53
C SER A 229 27.82 -17.04 -26.55
N HIS A 230 27.02 -17.91 -27.17
CA HIS A 230 26.53 -19.21 -26.71
C HIS A 230 25.60 -19.30 -25.48
N GLY A 231 24.31 -19.34 -25.79
CA GLY A 231 23.42 -20.47 -25.50
C GLY A 231 23.32 -20.94 -24.05
N GLN A 232 22.27 -20.47 -23.35
CA GLN A 232 21.42 -21.29 -22.48
C GLN A 232 20.19 -20.48 -22.02
N ASN A 233 19.08 -21.19 -21.83
CA ASN A 233 17.73 -20.69 -21.60
C ASN A 233 17.64 -19.57 -20.54
N THR A 234 17.18 -18.39 -20.95
CA THR A 234 16.76 -17.32 -20.04
C THR A 234 15.23 -17.26 -19.95
N PRO A 235 14.63 -17.09 -18.76
CA PRO A 235 13.20 -16.94 -18.62
C PRO A 235 12.74 -15.60 -19.22
N SER A 236 11.76 -15.67 -20.11
CA SER A 236 11.16 -14.54 -20.82
C SER A 236 10.40 -13.65 -19.84
N CYS A 237 10.68 -12.35 -19.81
CA CYS A 237 9.74 -11.36 -19.26
C CYS A 237 8.49 -11.34 -20.14
N PRO A 238 7.27 -11.29 -19.56
CA PRO A 238 6.07 -11.09 -20.35
C PRO A 238 6.11 -9.68 -20.96
N LEU A 239 6.12 -9.61 -22.29
CA LEU A 239 5.75 -8.39 -22.99
C LEU A 239 4.24 -8.20 -22.83
N ASP A 240 3.83 -7.04 -22.34
CA ASP A 240 2.43 -6.61 -22.32
C ASP A 240 1.84 -6.58 -23.74
N THR A 241 0.65 -7.16 -23.89
CA THR A 241 -0.34 -6.86 -24.94
C THR A 241 -1.46 -6.02 -24.36
#